data_AF-A0A2V9TIA1-F1
#
_entry.id   AF-A0A2V9TIA1-F1
#
_cell.length_a   1.000
_cell.length_b   1.000
_cell.length_c   1.000
_cell.angle_alpha   90.00
_cell.angle_beta   90.00
_cell.angle_gamma   90.00
#
_symmetry.space_group_name_H-M   'P 1'
#
loop_
_entity.id
_entity.type
_entity.pdbx_description
1 polymer ?
#
loop_
_entity_poly.entity_id
_entity_poly.type
_entity_poly.pdbx_seq_one_letter_code
_entity_poly.pdbx_strand_id
1 'polypeptide(L)'
;MEPIHVRNVHRMVLYMTQVRGLQPMHPHLLRHACATHMLENGCPLDVIGKVLGHDNLDITAHYAQVSTRLMMTAYNHAHPHARLDVKKAREDPRNA
;
A
#
# COMPACT_ATOMS: atom_id res chain seq x y z
N MET A 1 0.21 0.81 -32.68
CA MET A 1 -0.54 -0.08 -31.77
C MET A 1 -1.69 0.75 -31.25
N GLU A 2 -2.93 0.41 -31.59
CA GLU A 2 -4.10 1.20 -31.19
C GLU A 2 -4.24 1.27 -29.66
N PRO A 3 -4.67 2.41 -29.07
CA PRO A 3 -4.85 2.54 -27.63
C PRO A 3 -5.95 1.60 -27.12
N ILE A 4 -5.66 0.81 -26.07
CA ILE A 4 -6.66 -0.03 -25.43
C ILE A 4 -7.52 0.84 -24.50
N HIS A 5 -8.84 0.83 -24.73
CA HIS A 5 -9.77 1.54 -23.86
C HIS A 5 -9.82 0.91 -22.46
N VAL A 6 -9.90 1.72 -21.41
CA VAL A 6 -9.90 1.26 -19.99
C VAL A 6 -10.97 0.21 -19.71
N ARG A 7 -12.17 0.39 -20.27
CA ARG A 7 -13.28 -0.59 -20.20
C ARG A 7 -12.90 -1.97 -20.77
N ASN A 8 -12.09 -2.00 -21.83
CA ASN A 8 -11.64 -3.25 -22.43
C ASN A 8 -10.63 -3.96 -21.53
N VAL A 9 -9.71 -3.22 -20.89
CA VAL A 9 -8.81 -3.78 -19.86
C VAL A 9 -9.60 -4.43 -18.73
N HIS A 10 -10.64 -3.76 -18.23
CA HIS A 10 -11.50 -4.31 -17.19
C HIS A 10 -12.17 -5.63 -17.62
N ARG A 11 -12.72 -5.68 -18.84
CA ARG A 11 -13.35 -6.90 -19.38
C ARG A 11 -12.35 -8.02 -19.60
N MET A 12 -11.15 -7.70 -20.09
CA MET A 12 -10.09 -8.68 -20.30
C MET A 12 -9.68 -9.34 -18.97
N VAL A 13 -9.48 -8.56 -17.91
CA VAL A 13 -9.10 -9.12 -16.60
C VAL A 13 -10.21 -10.01 -16.04
N LEU A 14 -11.47 -9.56 -16.11
CA LEU A 14 -12.60 -10.39 -15.67
C LEU A 14 -12.68 -11.70 -16.46
N TYR A 15 -12.60 -11.63 -17.79
CA TYR A 15 -12.61 -12.81 -18.64
C TYR A 15 -11.46 -13.77 -18.29
N MET A 16 -10.24 -13.25 -18.09
CA MET A 16 -9.08 -14.06 -17.68
C MET A 16 -9.29 -14.78 -16.35
N THR A 17 -9.89 -14.11 -15.36
CA THR A 17 -10.16 -14.75 -14.06
C THR A 17 -11.17 -15.88 -14.19
N GLN A 18 -12.22 -15.68 -15.00
CA GLN A 18 -13.26 -16.67 -15.23
C GLN A 18 -12.74 -17.92 -15.94
N VAL A 19 -11.96 -17.76 -17.02
CA VAL A 19 -11.41 -18.93 -17.75
C VAL A 19 -10.38 -19.72 -16.94
N ARG A 20 -9.83 -19.13 -15.87
CA ARG A 20 -8.90 -19.78 -14.95
C ARG A 20 -9.57 -20.32 -13.68
N GLY A 21 -10.90 -20.23 -13.57
CA GLY A 21 -11.64 -20.67 -12.38
C GLY A 21 -11.29 -19.88 -11.11
N LEU A 22 -10.74 -18.67 -11.27
CA LEU A 22 -10.46 -17.77 -10.16
C LEU A 22 -11.72 -16.98 -9.79
N GLN A 23 -11.76 -16.45 -8.57
CA GLN A 23 -12.77 -15.48 -8.19
C GLN A 23 -12.74 -14.28 -9.16
N PRO A 24 -13.89 -13.65 -9.47
CA PRO A 24 -13.92 -12.50 -10.37
C PRO A 24 -13.03 -11.36 -9.86
N MET A 25 -12.03 -10.96 -10.64
CA MET A 25 -11.16 -9.82 -10.30
C MET A 25 -11.18 -8.77 -11.41
N HIS A 26 -10.92 -7.53 -11.02
CA HIS A 26 -10.80 -6.40 -11.93
C HIS A 26 -9.55 -5.57 -11.59
N PRO A 27 -9.08 -4.67 -12.47
CA PRO A 27 -7.79 -3.97 -12.29
C PRO A 27 -7.60 -3.28 -10.94
N HIS A 28 -8.67 -2.67 -10.39
CA HIS A 28 -8.59 -2.02 -9.07
C HIS A 28 -8.40 -3.02 -7.92
N LEU A 29 -9.07 -4.19 -7.96
CA LEU A 29 -8.89 -5.24 -6.95
C LEU A 29 -7.48 -5.84 -6.99
N LEU A 30 -6.94 -6.08 -8.19
CA LEU A 30 -5.56 -6.55 -8.36
C LEU A 30 -4.54 -5.54 -7.81
N ARG A 31 -4.77 -4.25 -8.09
CA ARG A 31 -3.94 -3.16 -7.57
C ARG A 31 -4.00 -3.08 -6.04
N HIS A 32 -5.18 -3.27 -5.46
CA HIS A 32 -5.33 -3.33 -4.01
C HIS A 32 -4.58 -4.53 -3.40
N ALA A 33 -4.77 -5.74 -3.95
CA ALA A 33 -4.07 -6.93 -3.48
C ALA A 33 -2.54 -6.78 -3.57
N CYS A 34 -2.03 -6.19 -4.65
CA CYS A 34 -0.60 -5.92 -4.82
C CYS A 34 -0.08 -4.91 -3.79
N ALA A 35 -0.82 -3.81 -3.56
CA ALA A 35 -0.47 -2.80 -2.56
C ALA A 35 -0.45 -3.39 -1.15
N THR A 36 -1.52 -4.11 -0.77
CA THR A 36 -1.62 -4.78 0.53
C THR A 36 -0.50 -5.78 0.73
N HIS A 37 -0.19 -6.61 -0.26
CA HIS A 37 0.92 -7.56 -0.17
C HIS A 37 2.28 -6.87 0.00
N MET A 38 2.55 -5.79 -0.74
CA MET A 38 3.78 -4.99 -0.55
C MET A 38 3.83 -4.38 0.85
N LEU A 39 2.70 -3.86 1.32
CA LEU A 39 2.57 -3.23 2.62
C LEU A 39 2.79 -4.23 3.78
N GLU A 40 2.22 -5.43 3.69
CA GLU A 40 2.41 -6.52 4.66
C GLU A 40 3.87 -6.96 4.76
N ASN A 41 4.61 -6.89 3.66
CA ASN A 41 6.05 -7.15 3.61
C ASN A 41 6.91 -5.95 4.05
N GLY A 42 6.31 -4.89 4.59
CA GLY A 42 7.00 -3.73 5.14
C GLY A 42 7.46 -2.71 4.10
N CYS A 43 6.94 -2.76 2.87
CA CYS A 43 7.26 -1.77 1.85
C CYS A 43 6.70 -0.39 2.24
N PRO A 44 7.51 0.69 2.19
CA PRO A 44 7.05 2.05 2.46
C PRO A 44 5.97 2.53 1.47
N LEU A 45 5.00 3.31 1.95
CA LEU A 45 3.87 3.79 1.15
C LEU A 45 4.30 4.64 -0.06
N ASP A 46 5.38 5.42 0.07
CA ASP A 46 5.91 6.23 -1.04
C ASP A 46 6.53 5.36 -2.14
N VAL A 47 7.14 4.23 -1.77
CA VAL A 47 7.65 3.23 -2.71
C VAL A 47 6.48 2.52 -3.40
N ILE A 48 5.46 2.11 -2.65
CA ILE A 48 4.25 1.48 -3.21
C ILE A 48 3.56 2.41 -4.23
N GLY A 49 3.38 3.69 -3.89
CA GLY A 49 2.78 4.69 -4.76
C GLY A 49 3.55 4.88 -6.08
N LYS A 50 4.89 4.93 -6.01
CA LYS A 50 5.77 4.99 -7.20
C LYS A 50 5.66 3.74 -8.07
N VAL A 51 5.67 2.55 -7.45
CA VAL A 51 5.59 1.26 -8.18
C VAL A 51 4.25 1.08 -8.87
N LEU A 52 3.15 1.52 -8.23
CA LEU A 52 1.80 1.38 -8.78
C LEU A 52 1.35 2.56 -9.65
N GLY A 53 2.16 3.63 -9.73
CA GLY A 53 1.92 4.81 -10.57
C GLY A 53 0.73 5.64 -10.12
N HIS A 54 0.54 5.85 -8.81
CA HIS A 54 -0.51 6.71 -8.29
C HIS A 54 0.08 8.10 -8.03
N ASP A 55 -0.36 9.11 -8.78
CA ASP A 55 0.01 10.51 -8.54
C ASP A 55 -0.61 11.08 -7.26
N ASN A 56 -1.65 10.42 -6.71
CA ASN A 56 -2.39 10.94 -5.55
C ASN A 56 -2.27 10.03 -4.32
N LEU A 57 -1.70 10.57 -3.24
CA LEU A 57 -1.38 9.86 -2.00
C LEU A 57 -2.64 9.40 -1.24
N ASP A 58 -3.79 10.03 -1.49
CA ASP A 58 -5.09 9.72 -0.87
C ASP A 58 -5.55 8.27 -1.14
N ILE A 59 -5.25 7.73 -2.32
CA ILE A 59 -5.57 6.33 -2.66
C ILE A 59 -4.63 5.37 -1.91
N THR A 60 -3.39 5.79 -1.68
CA THR A 60 -2.38 5.02 -0.96
C THR A 60 -2.68 4.97 0.54
N ALA A 61 -3.25 6.04 1.09
CA ALA A 61 -3.71 6.10 2.47
C ALA A 61 -4.85 5.11 2.78
N HIS A 62 -5.68 4.76 1.78
CA HIS A 62 -6.71 3.73 1.94
C HIS A 62 -6.10 2.33 2.16
N TYR A 63 -4.91 2.04 1.62
CA TYR A 63 -4.18 0.78 1.89
C TYR A 63 -3.66 0.70 3.34
N ALA A 64 -3.39 1.84 3.97
CA ALA A 64 -2.86 1.90 5.34
C ALA A 64 -3.90 1.55 6.42
N GLN A 65 -5.20 1.52 6.09
CA GLN A 65 -6.27 1.11 7.02
C GLN A 65 -6.15 -0.36 7.48
N VAL A 66 -5.29 -1.14 6.83
CA VAL A 66 -5.08 -2.56 7.14
C VAL A 66 -4.07 -2.76 8.29
N SER A 67 -3.31 -1.74 8.73
CA SER A 67 -2.38 -1.93 9.87
C SER A 67 -2.02 -0.66 10.65
N THR A 68 -2.55 -0.53 11.86
CA THR A 68 -2.18 0.50 12.85
C THR A 68 -0.67 0.52 13.12
N ARG A 69 0.00 -0.64 13.02
CA ARG A 69 1.45 -0.80 13.22
C ARG A 69 2.27 -0.10 12.12
N LEU A 70 1.76 -0.10 10.89
CA LEU A 70 2.37 0.57 9.75
C LEU A 70 2.11 2.08 9.77
N MET A 71 0.95 2.52 10.23
CA MET A 71 0.70 3.95 10.54
C MET A 71 1.75 4.48 11.53
N MET A 72 2.02 3.72 12.59
CA MET A 72 3.05 4.07 13.57
C MET A 72 4.46 4.06 12.96
N THR A 73 4.76 3.12 12.06
CA THR A 73 6.07 3.03 11.38
C THR A 73 6.28 4.20 10.42
N ALA A 74 5.28 4.55 9.62
CA ALA A 74 5.32 5.69 8.71
C ALA A 74 5.42 7.01 9.48
N TYR A 75 4.65 7.17 10.56
CA TYR A 75 4.78 8.29 11.50
C TYR A 75 6.20 8.38 12.06
N ASN A 76 6.75 7.26 12.53
CA ASN A 76 8.10 7.22 13.10
C ASN A 76 9.19 7.60 12.09
N HIS A 77 8.98 7.29 10.81
CA HIS A 77 9.94 7.56 9.76
C HIS A 77 9.84 9.00 9.20
N ALA A 78 8.62 9.51 9.02
CA ALA A 78 8.37 10.79 8.36
C ALA A 78 8.31 11.97 9.33
N HIS A 79 7.93 11.76 10.59
CA HIS A 79 7.64 12.85 11.50
C HIS A 79 8.89 13.26 12.32
N PRO A 80 9.33 14.53 12.25
CA PRO A 80 10.57 14.99 12.91
C PRO A 80 10.55 14.82 14.44
N HIS A 81 9.36 14.84 15.07
CA HIS A 81 9.21 14.61 16.50
C HIS A 81 9.33 13.14 16.92
N ALA A 82 9.12 12.18 16.01
CA ALA A 82 9.21 10.77 16.39
C ALA A 82 10.63 10.35 16.80
N ARG A 83 11.66 11.00 16.26
CA ARG A 83 13.06 10.81 16.70
C ARG A 83 13.31 11.29 18.12
N LEU A 84 12.52 12.25 18.61
CA LEU A 84 12.65 12.79 19.98
C LEU A 84 12.03 11.84 21.01
N ASP A 85 10.90 11.22 20.68
CA ASP A 85 10.24 10.25 21.56
C ASP A 85 11.06 8.97 21.76
N VAL A 86 11.73 8.48 20.71
CA VAL A 86 12.63 7.31 20.80
C VAL A 86 13.86 7.60 21.67
N LYS A 87 14.41 8.81 21.64
CA LYS A 87 15.53 9.20 22.51
C LYS A 87 15.10 9.25 23.97
N LYS A 88 13.94 9.85 24.25
CA LYS A 88 13.38 9.96 25.61
C LYS A 88 13.05 8.60 26.23
N ALA A 89 12.59 7.63 25.43
CA ALA A 89 12.33 6.26 25.90
C ALA A 89 13.58 5.45 26.22
N ARG A 90 14.72 5.71 25.53
CA ARG A 90 16.02 5.07 25.79
C ARG A 90 16.77 5.67 26.98
N GLU A 91 16.44 6.91 27.35
CA GLU A 91 17.05 7.64 28.46
C GLU A 91 16.24 7.53 29.77
N ASP A 92 15.08 6.86 29.77
CA ASP A 92 14.28 6.64 30.98
C ASP A 92 14.93 5.57 31.86
N PRO A 93 15.38 5.91 33.09
CA PRO A 93 16.05 4.98 34.00
C PRO A 93 15.14 3.85 34.51
N ARG A 94 13.85 3.86 34.18
CA ARG A 94 12.89 2.78 34.52
C ARG A 94 12.83 1.64 33.51
N ASN A 95 13.51 1.75 32.36
CA ASN A 95 13.54 0.74 31.29
C ASN A 95 14.83 -0.09 31.27
N ALA A 96 15.66 0.00 32.32
CA ALA A 96 16.88 -0.81 32.51
C ALA A 96 16.60 -2.10 33.28
#